data_AF-A0A367HPZ1-F1
#
_entry.id   AF-A0A367HPZ1-F1
#
_cell.length_a   1.000
_cell.length_b   1.000
_cell.length_c   1.000
_cell.angle_alpha   90.00
_cell.angle_beta   90.00
_cell.angle_gamma   90.00
#
_symmetry.space_group_name_H-M   'P 1'
#
loop_
_entity.id
_entity.type
_entity.pdbx_description
1 polymer ?
#
loop_
_entity_poly.entity_id
_entity_poly.type
_entity_poly.pdbx_seq_one_letter_code
_entity_poly.pdbx_strand_id
1 'polypeptide(L)'
;MLMRTDPFREFDRLTQQLMSPGTWSKPATMAMDAYREGDEYVVAFDLPGVSSEAIDIDVERNMLTVKAERRPVSKADGVQMELSERPMGVFSRQLVLADTLDTERIQADYDAGVLVLRIPIAERAKPRKITIGTQSARTEIPG
;
A
#
# COMPACT_ATOMS: atom_id res chain seq x y z
N MET A 1 -23.68 -23.17 44.06
CA MET A 1 -22.56 -22.83 43.18
C MET A 1 -22.70 -23.68 41.92
N LEU A 2 -23.48 -23.18 40.94
CA LEU A 2 -23.72 -23.88 39.67
C LEU A 2 -22.86 -23.18 38.62
N MET A 3 -21.80 -23.87 38.18
CA MET A 3 -21.08 -23.49 36.97
C MET A 3 -22.04 -23.65 35.80
N ARG A 4 -22.64 -22.54 35.36
CA ARG A 4 -23.25 -22.45 34.03
C ARG A 4 -22.10 -22.37 33.03
N THR A 5 -21.65 -23.53 32.58
CA THR A 5 -20.97 -23.66 31.30
C THR A 5 -21.98 -23.25 30.24
N ASP A 6 -21.82 -22.03 29.75
CA ASP A 6 -22.68 -21.45 28.72
C ASP A 6 -22.00 -21.70 27.36
N PRO A 7 -22.37 -22.79 26.63
CA PRO A 7 -21.68 -23.23 25.41
C PRO A 7 -21.74 -22.18 24.29
N PHE A 8 -22.63 -21.19 24.41
CA PHE A 8 -22.75 -20.09 23.47
C PHE A 8 -21.70 -18.99 23.66
N ARG A 9 -21.06 -18.88 24.84
CA ARG A 9 -19.98 -17.90 25.06
C ARG A 9 -18.67 -18.27 24.36
N GLU A 10 -18.39 -19.56 24.20
CA GLU A 10 -17.25 -20.00 23.39
C GLU A 10 -17.51 -19.77 21.91
N PHE A 11 -18.75 -19.98 21.47
CA PHE A 11 -19.17 -19.63 20.11
C PHE A 11 -19.04 -18.13 19.86
N ASP A 12 -19.48 -17.26 20.79
CA ASP A 12 -19.28 -15.80 20.69
C ASP A 12 -17.81 -15.39 20.61
N ARG A 13 -16.90 -16.02 21.37
CA ARG A 13 -15.45 -15.75 21.27
C ARG A 13 -14.85 -16.22 19.95
N LEU A 14 -15.25 -17.39 19.46
CA LEU A 14 -14.81 -17.91 18.16
C LEU A 14 -15.34 -17.04 17.01
N THR A 15 -16.57 -16.54 17.15
CA THR A 15 -17.23 -15.65 16.18
C THR A 15 -16.62 -14.25 16.25
N GLN A 16 -16.26 -13.73 17.43
CA GLN A 16 -15.48 -12.50 17.60
C GLN A 16 -14.08 -12.61 16.97
N GLN A 17 -13.44 -13.78 17.02
CA GLN A 17 -12.15 -14.02 16.37
C GLN A 17 -12.28 -14.18 14.84
N LEU A 18 -13.43 -14.64 14.33
CA LEU A 18 -13.76 -14.72 12.90
C LEU A 18 -14.27 -13.39 12.31
N MET A 19 -14.87 -12.53 13.13
CA MET A 19 -15.48 -11.24 12.76
C MET A 19 -14.62 -10.03 13.18
N SER A 20 -13.42 -10.26 13.71
CA SER A 20 -12.50 -9.19 14.10
C SER A 20 -12.03 -8.41 12.86
N PRO A 21 -12.24 -7.08 12.78
CA PRO A 21 -11.77 -6.27 11.66
C PRO A 21 -10.23 -6.28 11.63
N GLY A 22 -9.64 -6.63 10.48
CA GLY A 22 -8.21 -6.44 10.22
C GLY A 22 -7.27 -7.26 11.11
N THR A 23 -7.30 -8.59 11.00
CA THR A 23 -6.25 -9.44 11.58
C THR A 23 -5.10 -9.62 10.59
N TRP A 24 -3.90 -10.00 11.05
CA TRP A 24 -2.79 -10.32 10.13
C TRP A 24 -3.16 -11.39 9.10
N SER A 25 -4.07 -12.31 9.44
CA SER A 25 -4.57 -13.35 8.54
C SER A 25 -5.66 -12.89 7.57
N LYS A 26 -6.36 -11.77 7.88
CA LYS A 26 -7.34 -11.11 7.00
C LYS A 26 -7.28 -9.59 7.21
N PRO A 27 -6.32 -8.91 6.56
CA PRO A 27 -6.16 -7.47 6.68
C PRO A 27 -7.40 -6.72 6.17
N ALA A 28 -7.68 -5.57 6.77
CA ALA A 28 -8.75 -4.69 6.32
C ALA A 28 -8.39 -4.05 4.96
N THR A 29 -9.42 -3.66 4.20
CA THR A 29 -9.25 -2.99 2.91
C THR A 29 -8.62 -1.61 3.11
N MET A 30 -7.56 -1.32 2.35
CA MET A 30 -6.91 -0.03 2.26
C MET A 30 -7.28 0.59 0.91
N ALA A 31 -8.08 1.67 0.93
CA ALA A 31 -8.42 2.39 -0.29
C ALA A 31 -7.17 3.08 -0.85
N MET A 32 -7.06 3.11 -2.18
CA MET A 32 -5.88 3.67 -2.83
C MET A 32 -6.22 4.23 -4.21
N ASP A 33 -5.47 5.25 -4.60
CA ASP A 33 -5.40 5.76 -5.96
C ASP A 33 -3.97 5.59 -6.49
N ALA A 34 -3.83 5.31 -7.79
CA ALA A 34 -2.53 5.24 -8.44
C ALA A 34 -2.60 5.93 -9.80
N TYR A 35 -1.65 6.81 -10.06
CA TYR A 35 -1.61 7.62 -11.28
C TYR A 35 -0.18 8.02 -11.64
N ARG A 36 0.00 8.51 -12.86
CA ARG A 36 1.28 9.03 -13.34
C ARG A 36 1.24 10.55 -13.32
N GLU A 37 2.27 11.15 -12.74
CA GLU A 37 2.48 12.60 -12.68
C GLU A 37 3.84 12.92 -13.33
N GLY A 38 3.84 13.26 -14.62
CA GLY A 38 5.05 13.51 -15.38
C GLY A 38 6.01 12.31 -15.42
N ASP A 39 7.15 12.47 -14.75
CA ASP A 39 8.23 11.49 -14.62
C ASP A 39 8.13 10.64 -13.34
N GLU A 40 7.02 10.73 -12.61
CA GLU A 40 6.77 9.97 -11.38
C GLU A 40 5.50 9.11 -11.50
N TYR A 41 5.52 7.97 -10.81
CA TYR A 41 4.35 7.16 -10.52
C TYR A 41 3.96 7.37 -9.07
N VAL A 42 2.74 7.85 -8.85
CA VAL A 42 2.24 8.27 -7.54
C VAL A 42 1.18 7.29 -7.08
N VAL A 43 1.27 6.84 -5.82
CA VAL A 43 0.28 5.98 -5.18
C VAL A 43 -0.14 6.62 -3.86
N ALA A 44 -1.43 6.87 -3.68
CA ALA A 44 -1.99 7.42 -2.46
C ALA A 44 -2.83 6.37 -1.74
N PHE A 45 -2.68 6.25 -0.41
CA PHE A 45 -3.42 5.30 0.43
C PHE A 45 -4.14 6.04 1.56
N ASP A 46 -5.42 5.73 1.75
CA ASP A 46 -6.20 6.26 2.86
C ASP A 46 -5.94 5.45 4.13
N LEU A 47 -5.28 6.08 5.11
CA LEU A 47 -4.92 5.53 6.41
C LEU A 47 -5.32 6.47 7.57
N PRO A 48 -6.59 6.89 7.69
CA PRO A 48 -6.99 7.88 8.68
C PRO A 48 -6.85 7.35 10.12
N GLY A 49 -6.12 8.08 10.96
CA GLY A 49 -5.94 7.76 12.38
C GLY A 49 -4.98 6.59 12.65
N VAL A 50 -4.08 6.32 11.70
CA VAL A 50 -2.88 5.50 11.90
C VAL A 50 -1.74 6.45 12.28
N SER A 51 -0.89 6.07 13.23
CA SER A 51 0.33 6.85 13.52
C SER A 51 1.41 6.50 12.48
N SER A 52 2.26 7.47 12.10
CA SER A 52 3.33 7.23 11.11
C SER A 52 4.28 6.10 11.51
N GLU A 53 4.56 5.96 12.81
CA GLU A 53 5.34 4.86 13.39
C GLU A 53 4.69 3.47 13.25
N ALA A 54 3.39 3.41 12.99
CA ALA A 54 2.63 2.17 12.78
C ALA A 54 2.43 1.86 11.29
N ILE A 55 3.11 2.57 10.40
CA ILE A 55 3.15 2.34 8.95
C ILE A 55 4.51 1.73 8.60
N ASP A 56 4.46 0.60 7.91
CA ASP A 56 5.63 -0.12 7.42
C ASP A 56 5.53 -0.25 5.89
N ILE A 57 6.60 0.14 5.19
CA ILE A 57 6.68 0.15 3.74
C ILE A 57 7.92 -0.62 3.35
N ASP A 58 7.72 -1.70 2.58
CA ASP A 58 8.78 -2.57 2.12
C ASP A 58 8.72 -2.76 0.61
N VAL A 59 9.87 -2.91 -0.03
CA VAL A 59 9.96 -3.24 -1.45
C VAL A 59 10.92 -4.41 -1.64
N GLU A 60 10.37 -5.55 -2.05
CA GLU A 60 11.16 -6.72 -2.41
C GLU A 60 10.84 -7.15 -3.85
N ARG A 61 11.85 -7.22 -4.72
CA ARG A 61 11.71 -7.72 -6.11
C ARG A 61 10.55 -7.07 -6.87
N ASN A 62 10.48 -5.74 -6.86
CA ASN A 62 9.39 -4.93 -7.43
C ASN A 62 8.01 -5.12 -6.77
N MET A 63 7.89 -5.87 -5.68
CA MET A 63 6.68 -5.93 -4.89
C MET A 63 6.74 -4.86 -3.79
N LEU A 64 5.95 -3.81 -3.94
CA LEU A 64 5.72 -2.82 -2.90
C LEU A 64 4.66 -3.35 -1.94
N THR A 65 5.02 -3.45 -0.66
CA THR A 65 4.12 -3.84 0.42
C THR A 65 3.95 -2.68 1.38
N VAL A 66 2.71 -2.24 1.60
CA VAL A 66 2.34 -1.24 2.60
C VAL A 66 1.52 -1.92 3.68
N LYS A 67 2.01 -1.89 4.91
CA LYS A 67 1.33 -2.38 6.11
C LYS A 67 1.08 -1.23 7.06
N ALA A 68 -0.08 -1.24 7.70
CA ALA A 68 -0.43 -0.22 8.68
C ALA A 68 -1.27 -0.84 9.78
N GLU A 69 -1.11 -0.37 11.03
CA GLU A 69 -1.95 -0.79 12.15
C GLU A 69 -2.70 0.40 12.74
N ARG A 70 -4.04 0.33 12.72
CA ARG A 70 -4.89 1.25 13.45
C ARG A 70 -5.26 0.65 14.79
N ARG A 71 -4.63 1.17 15.85
CA ARG A 71 -4.92 0.75 17.22
C ARG A 71 -6.20 1.38 17.74
N PRO A 72 -6.96 0.68 18.61
CA PRO A 72 -8.04 1.28 19.35
C PRO A 72 -7.52 2.45 20.19
N VAL A 73 -8.25 3.56 20.22
CA VAL A 73 -7.96 4.64 21.18
C VAL A 73 -8.19 4.06 22.58
N SER A 74 -7.19 4.14 23.46
CA SER A 74 -7.34 3.76 24.87
C SER A 74 -8.55 4.47 25.44
N LYS A 75 -9.58 3.69 25.74
CA LYS A 75 -10.80 4.20 26.34
C LYS A 75 -10.52 4.45 27.81
N ALA A 76 -10.88 5.64 28.30
CA ALA A 76 -10.96 5.88 29.73
C ALA A 76 -11.91 4.86 30.37
N ASP A 77 -11.71 4.57 31.66
CA ASP A 77 -12.60 3.69 32.40
C ASP A 77 -14.05 4.18 32.29
N GLY A 78 -14.97 3.29 31.96
CA GLY A 78 -16.40 3.59 31.83
C GLY A 78 -16.91 3.97 30.43
N VAL A 79 -16.08 3.94 29.38
CA VAL A 79 -16.56 4.21 28.01
C VAL A 79 -17.15 2.94 27.37
N GLN A 80 -18.48 2.95 27.18
CA GLN A 80 -19.20 1.92 26.44
C GLN A 80 -19.25 2.26 24.93
N MET A 81 -19.01 1.28 24.07
CA MET A 81 -19.11 1.44 22.61
C MET A 81 -20.54 1.16 22.16
N GLU A 82 -21.26 2.18 21.71
CA GLU A 82 -22.61 2.00 21.18
C GLU A 82 -22.60 1.61 19.69
N LEU A 83 -21.62 2.09 18.92
CA LEU A 83 -21.48 1.82 17.49
C LEU A 83 -20.02 1.82 17.05
N SER A 84 -19.65 0.94 16.12
CA SER A 84 -18.28 0.81 15.60
C SER A 84 -18.29 0.49 14.11
N GLU A 85 -18.24 1.53 13.27
CA GLU A 85 -18.21 1.41 11.80
C GLU A 85 -16.80 1.57 11.22
N ARG A 86 -15.91 2.19 11.98
CA ARG A 86 -14.54 2.49 11.53
C ARG A 86 -13.73 1.19 11.50
N PRO A 87 -13.08 0.85 10.37
CA PRO A 87 -12.20 -0.31 10.32
C PRO A 87 -11.02 -0.09 11.29
N MET A 88 -10.69 -1.14 12.03
CA MET A 88 -9.62 -1.19 13.04
C MET A 88 -8.66 -2.33 12.69
N GLY A 89 -7.52 -2.39 13.36
CA GLY A 89 -6.55 -3.46 13.21
C GLY A 89 -5.58 -3.21 12.05
N VAL A 90 -5.18 -4.28 11.40
CA VAL A 90 -4.11 -4.29 10.39
C VAL A 90 -4.66 -4.13 8.99
N PHE A 91 -4.05 -3.22 8.25
CA PHE A 91 -4.25 -2.96 6.83
C PHE A 91 -2.98 -3.43 6.11
N SER A 92 -3.16 -4.08 4.97
CA SER A 92 -2.03 -4.52 4.14
C SER A 92 -2.41 -4.43 2.68
N ARG A 93 -1.52 -3.85 1.87
CA ARG A 93 -1.68 -3.75 0.43
C ARG A 93 -0.37 -4.10 -0.25
N GLN A 94 -0.46 -4.90 -1.31
CA GLN A 94 0.67 -5.29 -2.13
C GLN A 94 0.45 -4.85 -3.56
N LEU A 95 1.49 -4.29 -4.17
CA LEU A 95 1.49 -3.76 -5.53
C LEU A 95 2.71 -4.26 -6.27
N VAL A 96 2.49 -4.83 -7.45
CA VAL A 96 3.57 -5.16 -8.38
C VAL A 96 3.92 -3.89 -9.15
N LEU A 97 5.13 -3.40 -8.96
CA LEU A 97 5.69 -2.26 -9.66
C LEU A 97 6.28 -2.71 -11.00
N ALA A 98 6.22 -1.83 -12.00
CA ALA A 98 6.85 -2.08 -13.29
C ALA A 98 8.37 -1.94 -13.19
N ASP A 99 9.12 -2.72 -13.97
CA ASP A 99 10.60 -2.64 -14.07
C ASP A 99 11.11 -1.28 -14.57
N THR A 100 10.22 -0.42 -15.04
CA THR A 100 10.52 0.93 -15.50
C THR A 100 10.56 1.95 -14.36
N LEU A 101 10.14 1.57 -13.16
CA LEU A 101 10.17 2.41 -11.97
C LEU A 101 11.48 2.24 -11.21
N ASP A 102 11.95 3.32 -10.60
CA ASP A 102 13.15 3.37 -9.79
C ASP A 102 12.79 3.21 -8.32
N THR A 103 12.81 1.97 -7.84
CA THR A 103 12.42 1.62 -6.47
C THR A 103 13.44 2.03 -5.42
N GLU A 104 14.66 2.40 -5.80
CA GLU A 104 15.69 2.85 -4.86
C GLU A 104 15.47 4.31 -4.42
N ARG A 105 14.69 5.07 -5.18
CA ARG A 105 14.42 6.50 -4.95
C ARG A 105 12.97 6.81 -4.63
N ILE A 106 12.27 5.87 -3.99
CA ILE A 106 10.91 6.08 -3.52
C ILE A 106 10.89 7.14 -2.43
N GLN A 107 9.98 8.10 -2.54
CA GLN A 107 9.67 9.08 -1.51
C GLN A 107 8.31 8.77 -0.90
N ALA A 108 8.19 8.97 0.41
CA ALA A 108 6.97 8.73 1.16
C ALA A 108 6.62 9.95 2.00
N ASP A 109 5.41 10.46 1.81
CA ASP A 109 4.84 11.57 2.57
C ASP A 109 3.57 11.08 3.26
N TYR A 110 3.37 11.44 4.53
CA TYR A 110 2.16 11.11 5.27
C TYR A 110 1.59 12.36 5.93
N ASP A 111 0.44 12.81 5.45
CA ASP A 111 -0.24 13.99 5.95
C ASP A 111 -1.75 13.78 5.97
N ALA A 112 -2.42 14.36 6.97
CA ALA A 112 -3.88 14.34 7.13
C ALA A 112 -4.55 12.94 7.03
N GLY A 113 -3.81 11.86 7.31
CA GLY A 113 -4.33 10.49 7.21
C GLY A 113 -4.18 9.85 5.83
N VAL A 114 -3.44 10.46 4.90
CA VAL A 114 -3.17 9.93 3.55
C VAL A 114 -1.67 9.70 3.40
N LEU A 115 -1.28 8.48 3.02
CA LEU A 115 0.10 8.12 2.68
C LEU A 115 0.28 8.25 1.17
N VAL A 116 1.22 9.07 0.73
CA VAL A 116 1.55 9.27 -0.68
C VAL A 116 2.96 8.73 -0.92
N LEU A 117 3.07 7.79 -1.86
CA LEU A 117 4.33 7.25 -2.34
C LEU A 117 4.60 7.79 -3.75
N ARG A 118 5.75 8.42 -3.93
CA ARG A 118 6.23 8.92 -5.24
C ARG A 118 7.40 8.07 -5.70
N ILE A 119 7.25 7.46 -6.87
CA ILE A 119 8.23 6.54 -7.43
C ILE A 119 8.71 7.10 -8.77
N PRO A 120 9.97 7.59 -8.85
CA PRO A 120 10.51 8.10 -10.10
C PRO A 120 10.56 7.03 -11.19
N ILE A 121 10.42 7.45 -12.43
CA ILE A 121 10.62 6.57 -13.58
C ILE A 121 12.11 6.48 -13.87
N ALA A 122 12.63 5.25 -13.97
CA ALA A 122 14.04 5.00 -14.20
C ALA A 122 14.50 5.66 -15.50
N GLU A 123 15.66 6.34 -15.46
CA GLU A 123 16.23 7.03 -16.64
C GLU A 123 16.41 6.08 -17.84
N ARG A 124 16.76 4.81 -17.58
CA ARG A 124 16.89 3.77 -18.60
C ARG A 124 15.58 3.43 -19.32
N ALA A 125 14.44 3.70 -18.68
CA ALA A 125 13.11 3.43 -19.21
C ALA A 125 12.52 4.63 -19.94
N LYS A 126 13.18 5.81 -19.90
CA LYS A 126 12.74 6.97 -20.68
C LYS A 126 12.86 6.70 -22.18
N PRO A 127 11.87 7.09 -22.99
CA PRO A 127 11.87 6.81 -24.41
C PRO A 127 13.08 7.47 -25.10
N ARG A 128 13.90 6.66 -25.78
CA ARG A 128 15.03 7.14 -26.59
C ARG A 128 14.59 7.34 -28.03
N LYS A 129 14.84 8.53 -28.57
CA LYS A 129 14.58 8.83 -29.99
C LYS A 129 15.66 8.16 -30.86
N ILE A 130 15.24 7.25 -31.75
CA ILE A 130 16.13 6.62 -32.74
C ILE A 130 16.08 7.48 -34.01
N THR A 131 17.24 7.95 -34.48
CA THR A 131 17.35 8.68 -35.75
C THR A 131 17.89 7.72 -36.81
N ILE A 132 17.21 7.66 -37.96
CA ILE A 132 17.64 6.84 -39.10
C ILE A 132 18.73 7.59 -39.86
N GLY A 133 19.91 6.99 -39.98
CA GLY A 133 21.01 7.53 -40.79
C GLY A 133 20.88 7.09 -42.25
N THR A 134 20.95 8.03 -43.19
CA THR A 134 21.07 7.76 -44.63
C THR A 134 22.54 7.75 -45.03
N GLN A 135 23.07 6.60 -45.42
CA GLN A 135 24.37 6.52 -46.09
C GLN A 135 24.15 6.67 -47.60
N SER A 136 24.44 7.85 -48.15
CA SER A 136 24.59 8.04 -49.59
C SER A 136 26.08 8.00 -49.93
N ALA A 137 26.61 6.80 -50.17
CA ALA A 137 27.87 6.62 -50.88
C ALA A 137 27.55 6.04 -52.26
N ARG A 138 27.36 6.92 -53.23
CA ARG A 138 27.35 6.56 -54.66
C ARG A 138 28.80 6.39 -55.07
N THR A 139 29.28 5.15 -55.09
CA THR A 139 30.58 4.84 -55.70
C THR A 139 30.38 4.89 -57.22
N GLU A 140 30.83 5.98 -57.84
CA GLU A 140 31.01 6.05 -59.29
C GLU A 140 32.17 5.13 -59.68
N ILE A 141 31.90 4.22 -60.61
CA ILE A 141 32.91 3.32 -61.19
C ILE A 141 33.58 4.09 -62.34
N PRO A 142 34.89 4.38 -62.29
CA PRO A 142 35.58 4.95 -63.43
C PRO A 142 35.71 3.90 -64.54
N GLY A 143 35.29 4.28 -65.75
CA GLY A 143 35.50 3.53 -66.98
C GLY A 143 36.84 3.80 -67.64
#